data_AF-A0AAE3YVU5-F1
#
_entry.id   AF-A0AAE3YVU5-F1
#
_cell.length_a   1.000
_cell.length_b   1.000
_cell.length_c   1.000
_cell.angle_alpha   90.00
_cell.angle_beta   90.00
_cell.angle_gamma   90.00
#
_symmetry.space_group_name_H-M   'P 1'
#
loop_
_entity.id
_entity.type
_entity.pdbx_description
1 polymer ?
#
loop_
_entity_poly.entity_id
_entity_poly.type
_entity_poly.pdbx_seq_one_letter_code
_entity_poly.pdbx_strand_id
1 'polypeptide(L)'
;MSRTSAGLRQVLLGAVAGAAVFAVAWAASSAVVFGLGSLLWPESPDANIGAGLILLAIPAAVIPLALWAALRALRVPAAALIGAGGIVVYVLAVQIGTGQSAWEPVYLTAAAGTAVFAIYAGLATALAGAITSRREA
;
A
#
# COMPACT_ATOMS: atom_id res chain seq x y z
N MET A 1 -21.72 -18.23 13.57
CA MET A 1 -21.07 -17.88 12.28
C MET A 1 -20.44 -19.12 11.69
N SER A 2 -20.70 -19.43 10.42
CA SER A 2 -19.99 -20.53 9.72
C SER A 2 -18.52 -20.16 9.51
N ARG A 3 -17.59 -21.14 9.51
CA ARG A 3 -16.15 -20.90 9.26
C ARG A 3 -15.90 -20.09 7.98
N THR A 4 -16.74 -20.29 6.96
CA THR A 4 -16.71 -19.56 5.69
C THR A 4 -16.94 -18.06 5.85
N SER A 5 -17.89 -17.66 6.71
CA SER A 5 -18.20 -16.24 6.96
C SER A 5 -17.08 -15.51 7.71
N ALA A 6 -16.39 -16.21 8.61
CA ALA A 6 -15.25 -15.66 9.35
C ALA A 6 -14.03 -15.47 8.43
N GLY A 7 -13.76 -16.43 7.54
CA GLY A 7 -12.68 -16.34 6.55
C GLY A 7 -12.90 -15.19 5.55
N LEU A 8 -14.11 -15.06 4.99
CA LEU A 8 -14.44 -13.98 4.07
C LEU A 8 -14.29 -12.60 4.72
N ARG A 9 -14.75 -12.45 5.97
CA ARG A 9 -14.59 -11.20 6.72
C ARG A 9 -13.12 -10.82 6.89
N GLN A 10 -12.26 -11.79 7.22
CA GLN A 10 -10.83 -11.54 7.40
C GLN A 10 -10.18 -11.10 6.08
N VAL A 11 -10.54 -11.71 4.96
CA VAL A 11 -10.07 -11.32 3.61
C VAL A 11 -10.48 -9.88 3.27
N LEU A 12 -11.75 -9.52 3.49
CA LEU A 12 -12.23 -8.17 3.22
C LEU A 12 -11.53 -7.13 4.12
N LEU A 13 -11.35 -7.44 5.40
CA LEU A 13 -10.60 -6.57 6.32
C LEU A 13 -9.13 -6.45 5.92
N GLY A 14 -8.50 -7.52 5.43
CA GLY A 14 -7.15 -7.49 4.87
C GLY A 14 -7.06 -6.57 3.66
N ALA A 15 -8.02 -6.65 2.74
CA ALA A 15 -8.10 -5.77 1.58
C ALA A 15 -8.27 -4.29 1.97
N VAL A 16 -9.19 -4.00 2.90
CA VAL A 16 -9.39 -2.63 3.41
C VAL A 16 -8.14 -2.11 4.11
N ALA A 17 -7.46 -2.95 4.90
CA ALA A 17 -6.21 -2.58 5.55
C ALA A 17 -5.11 -2.24 4.53
N GLY A 18 -4.94 -3.06 3.48
CA GLY A 18 -4.00 -2.79 2.40
C GLY A 18 -4.27 -1.46 1.70
N ALA A 19 -5.53 -1.25 1.30
CA ALA A 19 -5.97 0.01 0.67
C ALA A 19 -5.65 1.23 1.55
N ALA A 20 -6.01 1.16 2.84
CA ALA A 20 -5.78 2.24 3.78
C ALA A 20 -4.30 2.54 3.99
N VAL A 21 -3.45 1.52 4.11
CA VAL A 21 -1.99 1.69 4.27
C VAL A 21 -1.41 2.47 3.10
N PHE A 22 -1.73 2.08 1.86
CA PHE A 22 -1.22 2.79 0.69
C PHE A 22 -1.77 4.22 0.61
N ALA A 23 -3.10 4.38 0.72
CA ALA A 23 -3.74 5.69 0.58
C ALA A 23 -3.21 6.70 1.60
N VAL A 24 -3.04 6.28 2.86
CA VAL A 24 -2.50 7.15 3.91
C VAL A 24 -1.04 7.48 3.67
N ALA A 25 -0.21 6.48 3.32
CA ALA A 25 1.21 6.72 3.05
C ALA A 25 1.42 7.66 1.86
N TRP A 26 0.64 7.48 0.78
CA TRP A 26 0.68 8.31 -0.42
C TRP A 26 0.16 9.73 -0.17
N ALA A 27 -0.94 9.88 0.57
CA ALA A 27 -1.48 11.18 0.92
C ALA A 27 -0.51 11.96 1.82
N ALA A 28 0.11 11.30 2.80
CA ALA A 28 1.09 11.91 3.68
C ALA A 28 2.35 12.36 2.92
N SER A 29 2.91 11.53 2.05
CA SER A 29 4.08 11.90 1.24
C SER A 29 3.74 13.03 0.26
N SER A 30 2.57 12.98 -0.37
CA SER A 30 2.09 14.05 -1.26
C SER A 30 1.92 15.36 -0.51
N ALA A 31 1.33 15.35 0.68
CA ALA A 31 1.16 16.55 1.51
C ALA A 31 2.52 17.17 1.90
N VAL A 32 3.52 16.34 2.22
CA VAL A 32 4.89 16.80 2.47
C VAL A 32 5.47 17.45 1.21
N VAL A 33 5.31 16.85 0.04
CA VAL A 33 5.79 17.41 -1.23
C VAL A 33 5.13 18.75 -1.56
N PHE A 34 3.79 18.84 -1.46
CA PHE A 34 3.09 20.10 -1.73
C PHE A 34 3.41 21.19 -0.69
N GLY A 35 3.53 20.81 0.59
CA GLY A 35 3.90 21.72 1.67
C GLY A 35 5.34 22.24 1.53
N LEU A 36 6.31 21.35 1.27
CA LEU A 36 7.70 21.77 1.07
C LEU A 36 7.90 22.50 -0.25
N GLY A 37 7.22 22.09 -1.33
CA GLY A 37 7.28 22.75 -2.62
C GLY A 37 6.82 24.21 -2.54
N SER A 38 5.71 24.48 -1.84
CA SER A 38 5.20 25.84 -1.64
C SER A 38 6.07 26.70 -0.71
N LEU A 39 6.84 26.09 0.20
CA LEU A 39 7.67 26.81 1.17
C LEU A 39 9.13 27.02 0.72
N LEU A 40 9.71 26.04 0.03
CA LEU A 40 11.16 25.99 -0.22
C LEU A 40 11.53 26.17 -1.70
N TRP A 41 10.63 25.82 -2.63
CA TRP A 41 10.96 25.80 -4.06
C TRP A 41 9.80 26.25 -4.98
N PRO A 42 9.33 27.50 -4.85
CA PRO A 42 8.19 27.98 -5.64
C PRO A 42 8.45 28.02 -7.15
N GLU A 43 9.72 28.10 -7.60
CA GLU A 43 10.07 28.27 -9.03
C GLU A 43 11.24 27.38 -9.51
N SER A 44 11.69 26.39 -8.72
CA SER A 44 12.85 25.57 -9.11
C SER A 44 12.44 24.26 -9.80
N PRO A 45 12.83 24.04 -11.08
CA PRO A 45 12.57 22.78 -11.77
C PRO A 45 13.30 21.57 -11.15
N ASP A 46 14.40 21.80 -10.42
CA ASP A 46 15.15 20.75 -9.71
C ASP A 46 14.38 20.19 -8.49
N ALA A 47 13.37 20.91 -8.01
CA ALA A 47 12.48 20.45 -6.93
C ALA A 47 11.70 19.18 -7.33
N ASN A 48 11.53 18.92 -8.63
CA ASN A 48 10.81 17.74 -9.13
C ASN A 48 11.56 16.43 -8.83
N ILE A 49 12.89 16.43 -8.82
CA ILE A 49 13.68 15.24 -8.45
C ILE A 49 13.55 14.96 -6.95
N GLY A 50 13.68 16.01 -6.12
CA GLY A 50 13.50 15.90 -4.67
C GLY A 50 12.08 15.43 -4.28
N ALA A 51 11.06 15.98 -4.94
CA ALA A 51 9.66 15.57 -4.79
C ALA A 51 9.45 14.09 -5.14
N GLY A 52 10.01 13.63 -6.26
CA GLY A 52 9.95 12.23 -6.64
C GLY A 52 10.62 11.30 -5.63
N LEU A 53 11.77 11.68 -5.09
CA LEU A 53 12.48 10.91 -4.05
C LEU A 53 11.68 10.85 -2.75
N ILE A 54 11.03 11.93 -2.33
CA ILE A 54 10.16 11.95 -1.14
C ILE A 54 8.96 11.02 -1.34
N LEU A 55 8.31 11.13 -2.50
CA LEU A 55 7.20 10.24 -2.86
C LEU A 55 7.64 8.78 -2.88
N LEU A 56 8.88 8.47 -3.20
CA LEU A 56 9.38 7.09 -3.19
C LEU A 56 9.83 6.61 -1.80
N ALA A 57 10.60 7.42 -1.08
CA ALA A 57 11.28 7.03 0.16
C ALA A 57 10.31 6.89 1.35
N ILE A 58 9.38 7.83 1.53
CA ILE A 58 8.46 7.79 2.68
C ILE A 58 7.59 6.53 2.63
N PRO A 59 6.87 6.24 1.52
CA PRO A 59 6.03 5.04 1.46
C PRO A 59 6.86 3.75 1.47
N ALA A 60 8.04 3.72 0.84
CA ALA A 60 8.91 2.53 0.87
C ALA A 60 9.36 2.16 2.30
N ALA A 61 9.55 3.14 3.19
CA ALA A 61 9.87 2.90 4.59
C ALA A 61 8.63 2.53 5.42
N VAL A 62 7.50 3.21 5.19
CA VAL A 62 6.30 3.11 6.05
C VAL A 62 5.43 1.91 5.69
N ILE A 63 5.19 1.65 4.40
CA ILE A 63 4.25 0.64 3.92
C ILE A 63 4.56 -0.75 4.49
N PRO A 64 5.82 -1.25 4.49
CA PRO A 64 6.09 -2.60 4.98
C PRO A 64 5.73 -2.77 6.45
N LEU A 65 6.01 -1.75 7.27
CA LEU A 65 5.76 -1.76 8.71
C LEU A 65 4.26 -1.60 9.01
N ALA A 66 3.60 -0.66 8.34
CA ALA A 66 2.18 -0.40 8.51
C ALA A 66 1.33 -1.59 8.06
N LEU A 67 1.68 -2.21 6.93
CA LEU A 67 0.98 -3.38 6.41
C LEU A 67 1.18 -4.59 7.33
N TRP A 68 2.40 -4.82 7.81
CA TRP A 68 2.66 -5.85 8.82
C TRP A 68 1.82 -5.64 10.08
N ALA A 69 1.82 -4.42 10.63
CA ALA A 69 1.08 -4.10 11.85
C ALA A 69 -0.43 -4.31 11.68
N ALA A 70 -1.00 -3.85 10.57
CA ALA A 70 -2.42 -3.99 10.27
C ALA A 70 -2.83 -5.46 10.11
N LEU A 71 -2.08 -6.24 9.33
CA LEU A 71 -2.36 -7.66 9.13
C LEU A 71 -2.12 -8.48 10.40
N ARG A 72 -1.14 -8.12 11.22
CA ARG A 72 -0.92 -8.73 12.54
C ARG A 72 -2.10 -8.46 13.48
N ALA A 73 -2.66 -7.25 13.49
CA ALA A 73 -3.86 -6.94 14.26
C ALA A 73 -5.07 -7.78 13.82
N LEU A 74 -5.14 -8.12 12.53
CA LEU A 74 -6.13 -9.05 11.96
C LEU A 74 -5.77 -10.53 12.15
N ARG A 75 -4.69 -10.84 12.89
CA ARG A 75 -4.20 -12.21 13.15
C ARG A 75 -3.94 -13.01 11.87
N VAL A 76 -3.50 -12.34 10.80
CA VAL A 76 -3.15 -13.00 9.54
C VAL A 76 -1.80 -13.72 9.72
N PRO A 77 -1.71 -15.03 9.42
CA PRO A 77 -0.44 -15.74 9.47
C PRO A 77 0.54 -15.16 8.46
N ALA A 78 1.85 -15.24 8.76
CA ALA A 78 2.91 -14.71 7.91
C ALA A 78 2.81 -13.18 7.60
N ALA A 79 2.09 -12.40 8.42
CA ALA A 79 1.95 -10.95 8.26
C ALA A 79 3.28 -10.20 8.04
N ALA A 80 4.39 -10.66 8.64
CA ALA A 80 5.70 -10.04 8.47
C ALA A 80 6.24 -10.20 7.03
N LEU A 81 6.06 -11.37 6.42
CA LEU A 81 6.46 -11.63 5.03
C LEU A 81 5.58 -10.84 4.06
N ILE A 82 4.27 -10.73 4.35
CA ILE A 82 3.34 -9.92 3.56
C ILE A 82 3.70 -8.43 3.67
N GLY A 83 4.02 -7.96 4.87
CA GLY A 83 4.53 -6.60 5.08
C GLY A 83 5.78 -6.32 4.25
N ALA A 84 6.80 -7.19 4.34
CA ALA A 84 8.03 -7.06 3.55
C ALA A 84 7.77 -7.06 2.04
N GLY A 85 6.89 -7.95 1.55
CA GLY A 85 6.49 -7.99 0.13
C GLY A 85 5.76 -6.73 -0.35
N GLY A 86 5.18 -5.95 0.57
CA GLY A 86 4.54 -4.67 0.28
C GLY A 86 5.45 -3.66 -0.44
N ILE A 87 6.78 -3.74 -0.28
CA ILE A 87 7.69 -2.83 -1.00
C ILE A 87 7.70 -3.09 -2.52
N VAL A 88 7.63 -4.36 -2.93
CA VAL A 88 7.58 -4.73 -4.35
C VAL A 88 6.27 -4.26 -4.96
N VAL A 89 5.17 -4.48 -4.23
CA VAL A 89 3.83 -4.06 -4.62
C VAL A 89 3.75 -2.54 -4.73
N TYR A 90 4.42 -1.80 -3.84
CA TYR A 90 4.55 -0.36 -3.91
C TYR A 90 5.23 0.11 -5.20
N VAL A 91 6.40 -0.44 -5.52
CA VAL A 91 7.12 -0.07 -6.75
C VAL A 91 6.29 -0.34 -8.00
N LEU A 92 5.57 -1.48 -8.04
CA LEU A 92 4.66 -1.80 -9.14
C LEU A 92 3.50 -0.79 -9.24
N ALA A 93 2.88 -0.44 -8.12
CA ALA A 93 1.80 0.55 -8.07
C ALA A 93 2.25 1.92 -8.60
N VAL A 94 3.42 2.40 -8.17
CA VAL A 94 4.00 3.65 -8.66
C VAL A 94 4.25 3.56 -10.16
N GLN A 95 4.86 2.48 -10.65
CA GLN A 95 5.13 2.36 -12.08
C GLN A 95 3.87 2.33 -12.95
N ILE A 96 2.83 1.64 -12.51
CA ILE A 96 1.53 1.65 -13.20
C ILE A 96 0.97 3.07 -13.25
N GLY A 97 1.05 3.81 -12.15
CA GLY A 97 0.53 5.18 -12.05
C GLY A 97 1.32 6.22 -12.84
N THR A 98 2.64 6.07 -12.96
CA THR A 98 3.53 7.04 -13.63
C THR A 98 3.79 6.72 -15.11
N GLY A 99 3.75 5.45 -15.51
CA GLY A 99 4.15 5.01 -16.85
C GLY A 99 3.04 5.04 -17.92
N GLN A 100 1.79 5.36 -17.56
CA GLN A 100 0.61 5.09 -18.42
C GLN A 100 -0.33 6.30 -18.66
N SER A 101 0.03 7.53 -18.28
CA SER A 101 -0.98 8.59 -18.06
C SER A 101 -0.87 9.88 -18.90
N ALA A 102 -2.02 10.38 -19.36
CA ALA A 102 -2.28 11.75 -19.84
C ALA A 102 -2.89 12.70 -18.77
N TRP A 103 -3.17 12.20 -17.56
CA TRP A 103 -3.64 12.93 -16.37
C TRP A 103 -2.48 13.18 -15.39
N GLU A 104 -2.68 14.06 -14.40
CA GLU A 104 -1.69 14.28 -13.33
C GLU A 104 -1.34 12.96 -12.62
N PRO A 105 -0.08 12.49 -12.72
CA PRO A 105 0.34 11.16 -12.26
C PRO A 105 0.04 10.87 -10.78
N VAL A 106 -0.10 11.91 -9.96
CA VAL A 106 -0.35 11.81 -8.51
C VAL A 106 -1.69 11.16 -8.20
N TYR A 107 -2.76 11.54 -8.90
CA TYR A 107 -4.11 11.01 -8.63
C TYR A 107 -4.28 9.58 -9.14
N LEU A 108 -3.71 9.28 -10.32
CA LEU A 108 -3.76 7.92 -10.86
C LEU A 108 -2.92 6.96 -10.03
N THR A 109 -1.75 7.39 -9.56
CA THR A 109 -0.93 6.58 -8.65
C THR A 109 -1.67 6.34 -7.33
N ALA A 110 -2.38 7.34 -6.80
CA ALA A 110 -3.21 7.19 -5.62
C ALA A 110 -4.29 6.10 -5.83
N ALA A 111 -5.06 6.20 -6.90
CA ALA A 111 -6.16 5.26 -7.19
C ALA A 111 -5.65 3.85 -7.51
N ALA A 112 -4.70 3.73 -8.44
CA ALA A 112 -4.14 2.45 -8.86
C ALA A 112 -3.44 1.74 -7.71
N GLY A 113 -2.61 2.45 -6.95
CA GLY A 113 -1.91 1.86 -5.82
C GLY A 113 -2.85 1.44 -4.70
N THR A 114 -3.89 2.23 -4.42
CA THR A 114 -4.92 1.84 -3.43
C THR A 114 -5.59 0.53 -3.83
N ALA A 115 -5.98 0.39 -5.10
CA ALA A 115 -6.60 -0.83 -5.61
C ALA A 115 -5.63 -2.03 -5.59
N VAL A 116 -4.38 -1.84 -6.03
CA VAL A 116 -3.34 -2.88 -6.05
C VAL A 116 -3.07 -3.39 -4.64
N PHE A 117 -2.96 -2.50 -3.65
CA PHE A 117 -2.74 -2.90 -2.26
C PHE A 117 -3.96 -3.60 -1.65
N ALA A 118 -5.17 -3.19 -2.01
CA ALA A 118 -6.38 -3.88 -1.58
C ALA A 118 -6.38 -5.33 -2.06
N ILE A 119 -6.09 -5.54 -3.34
CA ILE A 119 -6.02 -6.86 -3.96
C ILE A 119 -4.90 -7.69 -3.31
N TYR A 120 -3.70 -7.11 -3.19
CA TYR A 120 -2.56 -7.80 -2.60
C TYR A 120 -2.83 -8.31 -1.18
N ALA A 121 -3.28 -7.42 -0.29
CA ALA A 121 -3.50 -7.75 1.11
C ALA A 121 -4.70 -8.70 1.28
N GLY A 122 -5.75 -8.54 0.47
CA GLY A 122 -6.89 -9.47 0.43
C GLY A 122 -6.47 -10.88 0.01
N LEU A 123 -5.76 -11.00 -1.12
CA LEU A 123 -5.27 -12.29 -1.63
C LEU A 123 -4.29 -12.95 -0.66
N ALA A 124 -3.35 -12.19 -0.11
CA ALA A 124 -2.39 -12.70 0.86
C ALA A 124 -3.09 -13.24 2.12
N THR A 125 -4.12 -12.54 2.59
CA THR A 125 -4.95 -13.00 3.73
C THR A 125 -5.72 -14.28 3.39
N ALA A 126 -6.29 -14.37 2.18
CA ALA A 126 -7.01 -15.54 1.72
C ALA A 126 -6.09 -16.78 1.63
N LEU A 127 -4.91 -16.60 1.04
CA LEU A 127 -3.90 -17.65 0.89
C LEU A 127 -3.38 -18.13 2.25
N ALA A 128 -3.09 -17.19 3.15
CA ALA A 128 -2.63 -17.52 4.50
C ALA A 128 -3.68 -18.35 5.25
N GLY A 129 -4.96 -17.97 5.18
CA GLY A 129 -6.05 -18.75 5.78
C GLY A 129 -6.22 -20.14 5.16
N ALA A 130 -6.13 -20.25 3.83
CA ALA A 130 -6.23 -21.53 3.13
C ALA A 130 -5.10 -22.50 3.52
N ILE A 131 -3.86 -22.01 3.62
CA ILE A 131 -2.69 -22.82 3.99
C ILE A 131 -2.83 -23.36 5.42
N THR A 132 -3.27 -22.52 6.37
CA THR A 132 -3.48 -22.94 7.76
C THR A 132 -4.55 -24.02 7.85
N SER A 133 -5.68 -23.85 7.15
CA SER A 133 -6.78 -24.83 7.19
C SER A 133 -6.39 -26.21 6.64
N ARG A 134 -5.47 -26.30 5.67
CA ARG A 134 -4.97 -27.57 5.12
C ARG A 134 -3.99 -28.30 6.03
N ARG A 135 -3.35 -27.61 6.98
CA ARG A 135 -2.42 -28.22 7.95
C ARG A 135 -3.14 -28.84 9.15
N GLU A 136 -4.38 -28.44 9.38
CA GLU A 136 -5.21 -28.89 10.50
C GLU A 136 -6.21 -30.00 10.13
N ALA A 137 -6.25 -30.40 8.84
CA ALA A 137 -7.09 -31.46 8.29
C ALA A 137 -6.27 -32.73 8.04
#